data_AF-A0A2N6CHI9-F1
#
_entry.id   AF-A0A2N6CHI9-F1
#
_cell.length_a   1.000
_cell.length_b   1.000
_cell.length_c   1.000
_cell.angle_alpha   90.00
_cell.angle_beta   90.00
_cell.angle_gamma   90.00
#
_symmetry.space_group_name_H-M   'P 1'
#
loop_
_entity.id
_entity.type
_entity.pdbx_description
1 polymer ?
#
loop_
_entity_poly.entity_id
_entity_poly.type
_entity_poly.pdbx_seq_one_letter_code
_entity_poly.pdbx_strand_id
1 'polypeptide(L)'
;MSKLDQIIRTGRDGTALLFRPRHYRKKDQAVFLRDVIALANAEVEGTRLIVVGVEKAEGHQPQFHAVAKSEFSPDPSCQDVAREFIEPPLRVRFLPHLIDGVRIGLSRFRNVTIART
;
A
#
# COMPACT_ATOMS: atom_id res chain seq x y z
N MET A 1 6.70 6.27 -19.92
CA MET A 1 6.70 5.89 -18.49
C MET A 1 5.44 6.43 -17.84
N SER A 2 4.74 5.65 -17.03
CA SER A 2 3.53 6.14 -16.36
C SER A 2 3.90 7.08 -15.21
N LYS A 3 3.02 8.04 -14.85
CA LYS A 3 3.21 8.90 -13.66
C LYS A 3 3.41 8.08 -12.38
N LEU A 4 2.78 6.92 -12.32
CA LEU A 4 2.89 6.01 -11.19
C LEU A 4 4.27 5.33 -11.12
N ASP A 5 4.85 4.96 -12.26
CA ASP A 5 6.20 4.40 -12.32
C ASP A 5 7.22 5.40 -11.77
N GLN A 6 7.07 6.68 -12.12
CA GLN A 6 7.92 7.74 -11.61
C GLN A 6 7.80 7.85 -10.09
N ILE A 7 6.57 7.90 -9.55
CA ILE A 7 6.31 7.93 -8.10
C ILE A 7 6.93 6.71 -7.41
N ILE A 8 6.77 5.52 -7.95
CA ILE A 8 7.33 4.29 -7.37
C ILE A 8 8.86 4.35 -7.37
N ARG A 9 9.49 4.86 -8.44
CA ARG A 9 10.96 4.94 -8.54
C ARG A 9 11.58 6.00 -7.65
N THR A 10 11.04 7.22 -7.66
CA THR A 10 11.65 8.37 -6.97
C THR A 10 11.07 8.58 -5.57
N GLY A 11 9.88 8.04 -5.30
CA GLY A 11 9.23 8.14 -4.01
C GLY A 11 10.02 7.46 -2.89
N ARG A 12 9.81 7.96 -1.68
CA ARG A 12 10.38 7.44 -0.43
C ARG A 12 9.25 6.99 0.49
N ASP A 13 9.58 6.10 1.42
CA ASP A 13 8.66 5.71 2.48
C ASP A 13 8.28 6.97 3.28
N GLY A 14 6.99 7.17 3.52
CA GLY A 14 6.51 8.38 4.17
C GLY A 14 4.99 8.40 4.35
N THR A 15 4.47 9.59 4.64
CA THR A 15 3.07 9.78 5.09
C THR A 15 2.03 9.47 4.01
N ALA A 16 2.37 9.59 2.72
CA ALA A 16 1.45 9.33 1.61
C ALA A 16 1.73 8.02 0.86
N LEU A 17 2.92 7.45 1.04
CA LEU A 17 3.46 6.38 0.22
C LEU A 17 4.27 5.43 1.09
N LEU A 18 3.82 4.20 1.20
CA LEU A 18 4.52 3.14 1.91
C LEU A 18 5.02 2.07 0.93
N PHE A 19 6.25 1.62 1.10
CA PHE A 19 6.88 0.54 0.34
C PHE A 19 7.09 -0.66 1.25
N ARG A 20 6.64 -1.84 0.81
CA ARG A 20 6.84 -3.10 1.52
C ARG A 20 7.43 -4.13 0.55
N PRO A 21 8.47 -4.87 0.96
CA PRO A 21 9.15 -5.80 0.06
C PRO A 21 8.29 -7.00 -0.31
N ARG A 22 7.33 -7.37 0.54
CA ARG A 22 6.45 -8.54 0.35
C ARG A 22 4.99 -8.19 0.67
N HIS A 23 4.09 -9.00 0.14
CA HIS A 23 2.67 -8.93 0.47
C HIS A 23 2.41 -9.32 1.94
N TYR A 24 1.38 -8.71 2.55
CA TYR A 24 0.99 -9.02 3.93
C TYR A 24 0.42 -10.44 4.02
N ARG A 25 0.75 -11.15 5.09
CA ARG A 25 0.13 -12.44 5.42
C ARG A 25 -0.78 -12.27 6.64
N LYS A 26 -1.55 -13.31 6.98
CA LYS A 26 -2.39 -13.33 8.19
C LYS A 26 -1.64 -12.92 9.46
N LYS A 27 -0.38 -13.36 9.61
CA LYS A 27 0.48 -13.00 10.76
C LYS A 27 0.89 -11.52 10.79
N ASP A 28 0.81 -10.82 9.65
CA ASP A 28 1.21 -9.43 9.51
C ASP A 28 0.01 -8.47 9.74
N GLN A 29 -1.12 -8.95 10.26
CA GLN A 29 -2.36 -8.19 10.46
C GLN A 29 -2.13 -6.87 11.22
N ALA A 30 -1.41 -6.92 12.34
CA ALA A 30 -1.12 -5.73 13.14
C ALA A 30 -0.23 -4.72 12.39
N VAL A 31 0.70 -5.21 11.57
CA VAL A 31 1.59 -4.38 10.74
C VAL A 31 0.76 -3.70 9.64
N PHE A 32 -0.12 -4.46 8.99
CA PHE A 32 -1.04 -3.93 7.98
C PHE A 32 -1.94 -2.84 8.57
N LEU A 33 -2.60 -3.10 9.70
CA LEU A 33 -3.45 -2.11 10.36
C LEU A 33 -2.68 -0.83 10.72
N ARG A 34 -1.46 -0.96 11.24
CA ARG A 34 -0.61 0.20 11.53
C ARG A 34 -0.30 1.02 10.28
N ASP A 35 0.07 0.36 9.19
CA ASP A 35 0.37 1.03 7.91
C ASP A 35 -0.87 1.73 7.34
N VAL A 36 -2.04 1.08 7.45
CA VAL A 36 -3.33 1.64 7.05
C VAL A 36 -3.68 2.87 7.89
N ILE A 37 -3.55 2.80 9.21
CA ILE A 37 -3.83 3.92 10.12
C ILE A 37 -2.87 5.08 9.88
N ALA A 38 -1.58 4.80 9.66
CA ALA A 38 -0.58 5.82 9.34
C ALA A 38 -0.96 6.59 8.06
N LEU A 39 -1.40 5.88 7.01
CA LEU A 39 -1.89 6.52 5.80
C LEU A 39 -3.23 7.22 6.01
N ALA A 40 -4.15 6.65 6.79
CA ALA A 40 -5.44 7.24 7.10
C ALA A 40 -5.33 8.61 7.80
N ASN A 41 -4.37 8.72 8.73
CA ASN A 41 -4.14 9.93 9.52
C ASN A 41 -3.23 10.97 8.87
N ALA A 42 -2.59 10.62 7.75
CA ALA A 42 -1.67 11.54 7.09
C ALA A 42 -2.40 12.81 6.60
N GLU A 43 -1.92 13.98 7.03
CA GLU A 43 -2.38 15.31 6.59
C GLU A 43 -1.88 15.64 5.17
N VAL A 44 -2.08 14.72 4.24
CA VAL A 44 -1.69 14.86 2.83
C VAL A 44 -2.92 14.77 1.95
N GLU A 45 -3.07 15.76 1.07
CA GLU A 45 -4.07 15.74 0.02
C GLU A 45 -3.66 14.77 -1.09
N GLY A 46 -4.64 14.06 -1.66
CA GLY A 46 -4.42 13.20 -2.81
C GLY A 46 -4.40 11.70 -2.51
N THR A 47 -3.77 10.94 -3.40
CA THR A 47 -3.83 9.47 -3.37
C THR A 47 -2.76 8.89 -2.45
N ARG A 48 -3.21 8.10 -1.48
CA ARG A 48 -2.34 7.39 -0.53
C ARG A 48 -2.19 5.94 -0.97
N LEU A 49 -0.96 5.44 -0.92
CA LEU A 49 -0.58 4.15 -1.51
C LEU A 49 0.26 3.33 -0.56
N ILE A 50 -0.04 2.03 -0.48
CA ILE A 50 0.95 1.03 -0.08
C ILE A 50 1.37 0.28 -1.35
N VAL A 51 2.66 0.23 -1.62
CA VAL A 51 3.27 -0.47 -2.75
C VAL A 51 3.97 -1.70 -2.19
N VAL A 52 3.46 -2.89 -2.52
CA VAL A 52 4.06 -4.17 -2.13
C VAL A 52 4.91 -4.74 -3.27
N GLY A 53 5.96 -5.47 -2.93
CA GLY A 53 6.93 -5.98 -3.91
C GLY A 53 7.99 -4.93 -4.27
N VAL A 54 8.22 -3.94 -3.41
CA VAL A 54 9.25 -2.92 -3.62
C VAL A 54 10.03 -2.72 -2.34
N GLU A 55 11.35 -2.80 -2.47
CA GLU A 55 12.29 -2.53 -1.40
C GLU A 55 13.11 -1.28 -1.73
N LYS A 56 13.18 -0.37 -0.76
CA LYS A 56 13.91 0.90 -0.87
C LYS A 56 14.99 0.91 0.19
N ALA A 57 16.23 0.81 -0.24
CA ALA A 57 17.40 1.07 0.60
C ALA A 57 17.94 2.47 0.29
N GLU A 58 18.39 3.18 1.32
CA GLU A 58 18.94 4.53 1.17
C GLU A 58 20.16 4.50 0.25
N GLY A 59 20.22 5.44 -0.70
CA GLY A 59 21.31 5.53 -1.69
C GLY A 59 21.30 4.45 -2.79
N HIS A 60 20.34 3.53 -2.80
CA HIS A 60 20.28 2.44 -3.76
C HIS A 60 19.09 2.55 -4.72
N GLN A 61 19.21 1.93 -5.89
CA GLN A 61 18.09 1.76 -6.80
C GLN A 61 17.01 0.87 -6.17
N PRO A 62 15.71 1.13 -6.42
CA PRO A 62 14.64 0.28 -5.92
C PRO A 62 14.79 -1.17 -6.40
N GLN A 63 14.61 -2.11 -5.49
CA GLN A 63 14.52 -3.53 -5.84
C GLN A 63 13.05 -3.92 -5.98
N PHE A 64 12.74 -4.61 -7.09
CA PHE A 64 11.38 -5.05 -7.40
C PHE A 64 11.27 -6.56 -7.19
N HIS A 65 10.35 -6.95 -6.32
CA HIS A 65 10.05 -8.34 -5.99
C HIS A 65 8.70 -8.71 -6.60
N ALA A 66 8.67 -9.80 -7.37
CA ALA A 66 7.46 -10.24 -8.06
C ALA A 66 6.40 -10.71 -7.06
N VAL A 67 5.21 -10.15 -7.15
CA VAL A 67 4.03 -10.53 -6.38
C VAL A 67 3.20 -11.51 -7.20
N ALA A 68 2.87 -12.65 -6.61
CA ALA A 68 2.15 -13.71 -7.30
C ALA A 68 0.71 -13.28 -7.64
N LYS A 69 0.16 -13.74 -8.78
CA LYS A 69 -1.19 -13.36 -9.23
C LYS A 69 -2.27 -13.70 -8.17
N SER A 70 -2.08 -14.81 -7.45
CA SER A 70 -2.94 -15.25 -6.36
C SER A 70 -3.02 -14.29 -5.17
N GLU A 71 -2.00 -13.45 -4.97
CA GLU A 71 -1.97 -12.44 -3.89
C GLU A 71 -2.76 -11.17 -4.24
N PHE A 72 -3.27 -11.07 -5.48
CA PHE A 72 -4.17 -10.01 -5.90
C PHE A 72 -5.64 -10.42 -5.91
N SER A 73 -5.92 -11.71 -5.73
CA SER A 73 -7.29 -12.10 -5.42
C SER A 73 -7.69 -11.35 -4.15
N PRO A 74 -8.95 -10.88 -4.05
CA PRO A 74 -9.46 -10.34 -2.79
C PRO A 74 -9.41 -11.47 -1.77
N ASP A 75 -8.29 -11.63 -1.08
CA ASP A 75 -8.28 -12.34 0.18
C ASP A 75 -9.17 -11.49 1.09
N PRO A 76 -10.34 -12.00 1.51
CA PRO A 76 -11.25 -11.25 2.37
C PRO A 76 -10.52 -10.73 3.61
N SER A 77 -9.44 -11.42 4.02
CA SER A 77 -8.65 -11.13 5.21
C SER A 77 -8.21 -9.66 5.34
N CYS A 78 -7.58 -9.02 4.34
CA CYS A 78 -7.09 -7.64 4.53
C CYS A 78 -8.18 -6.58 4.46
N GLN A 79 -9.17 -6.73 3.56
CA GLN A 79 -10.27 -5.77 3.46
C GLN A 79 -11.24 -5.90 4.64
N ASP A 80 -11.52 -7.13 5.08
CA ASP A 80 -12.39 -7.39 6.23
C ASP A 80 -11.71 -6.96 7.52
N VAL A 81 -10.40 -7.19 7.68
CA VAL A 81 -9.63 -6.65 8.82
C VAL A 81 -9.69 -5.11 8.85
N ALA A 82 -9.48 -4.44 7.72
CA ALA A 82 -9.57 -2.98 7.73
C ALA A 82 -10.98 -2.48 8.11
N ARG A 83 -12.03 -3.21 7.70
CA ARG A 83 -13.43 -2.86 8.04
C ARG A 83 -13.80 -3.18 9.48
N GLU A 84 -13.27 -4.26 10.03
CA GLU A 84 -13.53 -4.71 11.41
C GLU A 84 -12.91 -3.76 12.44
N PHE A 85 -11.74 -3.20 12.13
CA PHE A 85 -10.94 -2.44 13.10
C PHE A 85 -10.93 -0.93 12.87
N ILE A 86 -11.47 -0.41 11.76
CA ILE A 86 -11.38 1.02 11.42
C ILE A 86 -12.75 1.58 11.06
N GLU A 87 -13.20 2.56 11.85
CA GLU A 87 -14.37 3.39 11.59
C GLU A 87 -13.97 4.85 11.29
N PRO A 88 -14.58 5.51 10.29
CA PRO A 88 -15.57 4.98 9.35
C PRO A 88 -14.94 3.97 8.35
N PRO A 89 -15.75 3.09 7.71
CA PRO A 89 -15.23 2.02 6.86
C PRO A 89 -14.30 2.53 5.76
N LEU A 90 -13.06 2.05 5.79
CA LEU A 90 -12.04 2.43 4.84
C LEU A 90 -12.17 1.65 3.53
N ARG A 91 -12.22 2.37 2.40
CA ARG A 91 -12.25 1.75 1.06
C ARG A 91 -10.82 1.53 0.55
N VAL A 92 -10.33 0.29 0.69
CA VAL A 92 -9.03 -0.14 0.16
C VAL A 92 -9.23 -0.91 -1.14
N ARG A 93 -8.54 -0.52 -2.22
CA ARG A 93 -8.50 -1.29 -3.46
C ARG A 93 -7.10 -1.85 -3.68
N PHE A 94 -7.01 -3.15 -3.89
CA PHE A 94 -5.76 -3.81 -4.23
C PHE A 94 -5.68 -4.01 -5.75
N LEU A 95 -4.64 -3.50 -6.39
CA LEU A 95 -4.48 -3.53 -7.85
C LEU A 95 -3.08 -4.03 -8.22
N PRO A 96 -2.95 -4.94 -9.21
CA PRO A 96 -1.65 -5.27 -9.79
C PRO A 96 -1.12 -4.10 -10.63
N HIS A 97 0.19 -3.92 -10.63
CA HIS A 97 0.90 -2.98 -11.50
C HIS A 97 2.15 -3.63 -12.08
N LEU A 98 2.44 -3.37 -13.36
CA LEU A 98 3.60 -3.91 -14.04
C LEU A 98 4.66 -2.82 -14.18
N ILE A 99 5.86 -3.06 -13.67
CA ILE A 99 7.02 -2.16 -13.78
C ILE A 99 8.26 -2.99 -14.13
N ASP A 100 8.96 -2.64 -15.21
CA ASP A 100 10.13 -3.37 -15.72
C ASP A 100 9.91 -4.88 -15.90
N GLY A 101 8.68 -5.27 -16.31
CA GLY A 101 8.29 -6.68 -16.43
C GLY A 101 8.02 -7.39 -15.10
N VAL A 102 8.23 -6.72 -13.96
CA VAL A 102 7.92 -7.23 -12.62
C VAL A 102 6.51 -6.80 -12.22
N ARG A 103 5.68 -7.76 -11.81
CA ARG A 103 4.36 -7.48 -11.26
C ARG A 103 4.48 -7.17 -9.78
N ILE A 104 4.07 -5.98 -9.39
CA ILE A 104 3.99 -5.50 -8.01
C ILE A 104 2.54 -5.23 -7.63
N GLY A 105 2.28 -4.91 -6.35
CA GLY A 105 0.94 -4.59 -5.88
C GLY A 105 0.75 -3.23 -5.26
N LEU A 106 -0.46 -2.71 -5.43
CA LEU A 106 -0.85 -1.37 -5.01
C LEU A 106 -2.12 -1.44 -4.18
N SER A 107 -2.03 -1.06 -2.90
CA SER A 107 -3.20 -0.75 -2.08
C SER A 107 -3.49 0.74 -2.20
N ARG A 108 -4.60 1.09 -2.82
CA ARG A 108 -5.07 2.48 -2.92
C ARG A 108 -6.17 2.76 -1.90
N PHE A 109 -5.99 3.85 -1.17
CA PHE A 109 -6.95 4.35 -0.19
C PHE A 109 -7.64 5.59 -0.75
N ARG A 110 -8.97 5.67 -0.64
CA ARG A 110 -9.75 6.88 -0.99
C ARG A 110 -10.41 7.47 0.24
N ASN A 111 -10.34 8.80 0.35
CA ASN A 111 -10.98 9.65 1.35
C ASN A 111 -10.89 9.11 2.77
N VAL A 112 -9.82 9.48 3.47
CA VAL A 112 -9.72 9.24 4.90
C VAL A 112 -9.57 10.59 5.59
N THR A 113 -10.68 11.07 6.13
CA THR A 113 -10.73 12.12 7.14
C THR A 113 -11.21 11.41 8.39
N ILE A 114 -10.29 11.03 9.27
CA ILE A 114 -10.70 10.64 10.62
C ILE A 114 -11.17 11.93 11.29
N ALA A 115 -12.43 11.97 11.69
CA ALA A 115 -13.04 13.14 12.32
C ALA A 115 -12.17 13.56 13.51
N ARG A 116 -11.66 14.80 13.47
CA ARG A 116 -11.08 15.42 14.67
C ARG A 116 -12.26 15.84 15.55
N THR A 117 -12.48 15.12 16.64
CA THR A 117 -13.22 15.64 17.79
C THR A 117 -12.38 16.63 18.56
#